data_AF-A0A7V7MTR0-F1
#
_entry.id   AF-A0A7V7MTR0-F1
#
_cell.length_a   1.000
_cell.length_b   1.000
_cell.length_c   1.000
_cell.angle_alpha   90.00
_cell.angle_beta   90.00
_cell.angle_gamma   90.00
#
_symmetry.space_group_name_H-M   'P 1'
#
loop_
_entity.id
_entity.type
_entity.pdbx_description
1 polymer ?
#
loop_
_entity_poly.entity_id
_entity_poly.type
_entity_poly.pdbx_seq_one_letter_code
_entity_poly.pdbx_strand_id
1 'polypeptide(L)'
;MKITQSSNTRLGSPLYRVRACRGFSMMEVLVTVLILAIGLLGLAGLQGVSVRNNHSAYLRTQATHLAYEIVDAMRANRVVAQAGGYDLAYSTAPATAGVAQADLTGWRQRVSTNLPVGDSRIQRVGTSFTISVRWDDSRGAAGFQEFNVATQL
;
A
#
# COMPACT_ATOMS: atom_id res chain seq x y z
N MET A 1 64.21 -78.17 -21.25
CA MET A 1 63.51 -77.29 -22.21
C MET A 1 62.37 -76.58 -21.50
N LYS A 2 62.52 -75.25 -21.37
CA LYS A 2 61.50 -74.19 -21.26
C LYS A 2 60.33 -74.31 -20.26
N ILE A 3 60.39 -73.39 -19.27
CA ILE A 3 59.35 -72.47 -18.72
C ILE A 3 57.94 -73.03 -18.52
N THR A 4 57.35 -72.84 -17.34
CA THR A 4 56.56 -71.62 -17.11
C THR A 4 56.47 -71.28 -15.62
N GLN A 5 57.10 -70.18 -15.22
CA GLN A 5 56.62 -69.37 -14.10
C GLN A 5 55.41 -68.58 -14.58
N SER A 6 54.29 -68.67 -13.88
CA SER A 6 53.17 -67.74 -14.02
C SER A 6 53.01 -66.94 -12.73
N SER A 7 53.59 -65.74 -12.78
CA SER A 7 53.17 -64.48 -12.16
C SER A 7 51.99 -64.51 -11.19
N ASN A 8 52.29 -64.34 -9.90
CA ASN A 8 51.30 -63.94 -8.90
C ASN A 8 51.18 -62.41 -8.88
N THR A 9 50.32 -61.87 -9.75
CA THR A 9 50.02 -60.43 -9.85
C THR A 9 48.73 -60.11 -9.09
N ARG A 10 48.92 -59.44 -7.94
CA ARG A 10 48.04 -58.52 -7.20
C ARG A 10 46.55 -58.54 -7.58
N LEU A 11 45.70 -58.98 -6.66
CA LEU A 11 44.33 -58.49 -6.58
C LEU A 11 44.12 -57.72 -5.29
N GLY A 12 43.68 -56.47 -5.48
CA GLY A 12 43.64 -55.41 -4.49
C GLY A 12 42.78 -55.76 -3.30
N SER A 13 43.21 -55.27 -2.14
CA SER A 13 42.37 -55.12 -0.97
C SER A 13 41.14 -54.30 -1.35
N PRO A 14 39.91 -54.86 -1.31
CA PRO A 14 38.74 -54.01 -1.33
C PRO A 14 38.75 -53.26 -0.01
N LEU A 15 39.19 -52.00 -0.03
CA LEU A 15 38.89 -51.07 1.05
C LEU A 15 37.38 -51.01 1.12
N TYR A 16 36.81 -51.70 2.10
CA TYR A 16 35.43 -51.50 2.48
C TYR A 16 35.32 -50.03 2.92
N ARG A 17 34.92 -49.18 1.97
CA ARG A 17 34.57 -47.81 2.27
C ARG A 17 33.23 -47.90 2.97
N VAL A 18 33.24 -47.89 4.31
CA VAL A 18 32.02 -47.58 5.08
C VAL A 18 31.47 -46.30 4.48
N ARG A 19 30.31 -46.39 3.84
CA ARG A 19 29.49 -45.21 3.67
C ARG A 19 29.12 -44.78 5.07
N ALA A 20 29.75 -43.71 5.56
CA ALA A 20 29.17 -42.95 6.64
C ALA A 20 27.89 -42.32 6.09
N CYS A 21 26.80 -43.09 6.11
CA CYS A 21 25.47 -42.51 6.06
C CYS A 21 25.35 -41.69 7.34
N ARG A 22 25.72 -40.41 7.26
CA ARG A 22 25.28 -39.41 8.23
C ARG A 22 23.79 -39.25 7.96
N GLY A 23 23.01 -40.16 8.53
CA GLY A 23 21.56 -40.05 8.53
C GLY A 23 21.20 -38.71 9.16
N PHE A 24 20.34 -37.96 8.48
CA PHE A 24 19.62 -36.83 9.08
C PHE A 24 19.10 -37.30 10.44
N SER A 25 19.61 -36.71 11.51
CA SER A 25 19.05 -36.99 12.82
C SER A 25 17.65 -36.37 12.88
N MET A 26 16.69 -37.03 13.54
CA MET A 26 15.34 -36.47 13.73
C MET A 26 15.39 -35.05 14.35
N MET A 27 16.42 -34.76 15.14
CA MET A 27 16.65 -33.42 15.70
C MET A 27 16.97 -32.37 14.63
N GLU A 28 17.61 -32.75 13.53
CA GLU A 28 17.97 -31.84 12.45
C GLU A 28 16.73 -31.37 11.70
N VAL A 29 15.80 -32.28 11.41
CA VAL A 29 14.49 -31.96 10.80
C VAL A 29 13.62 -31.14 11.75
N LEU A 30 13.64 -31.44 13.06
CA LEU A 30 12.89 -30.65 14.03
C LEU A 30 13.42 -29.22 14.16
N VAL A 31 14.75 -29.05 14.14
CA VAL A 31 15.38 -27.72 14.17
C VAL A 31 15.10 -26.96 12.87
N THR A 32 15.12 -27.60 11.69
CA THR A 32 14.78 -26.92 10.43
C THR A 32 13.32 -26.47 10.40
N VAL A 33 12.39 -27.32 10.83
CA VAL A 33 10.96 -26.96 10.93
C VAL A 33 10.75 -25.84 11.95
N LEU A 34 11.46 -25.85 13.08
CA LEU A 34 11.38 -24.76 14.06
C LEU A 34 11.84 -23.42 13.48
N ILE A 35 13.01 -23.39 12.82
CA ILE A 35 13.54 -22.18 12.18
C ILE A 35 12.57 -21.70 11.09
N LEU A 36 12.05 -22.60 10.27
CA LEU A 36 11.06 -22.28 9.23
C LEU A 36 9.78 -21.70 9.82
N ALA A 37 9.26 -22.29 10.90
CA ALA A 37 8.05 -21.80 11.57
C ALA A 37 8.24 -20.36 12.09
N ILE A 38 9.37 -20.06 12.73
CA ILE A 38 9.70 -18.70 13.19
C ILE A 38 9.79 -17.74 12.00
N GLY A 39 10.44 -18.15 10.90
CA GLY A 39 10.55 -17.36 9.67
C GLY A 39 9.19 -17.03 9.04
N LEU A 40 8.28 -18.00 8.98
CA LEU A 40 6.93 -17.81 8.45
C LEU A 40 6.07 -16.89 9.32
N LEU A 41 6.19 -16.97 10.65
CA LEU A 41 5.54 -16.04 11.57
C LEU A 41 6.04 -14.60 11.36
N GLY A 42 7.35 -14.43 11.16
CA GLY A 42 7.92 -13.13 10.80
C GLY A 42 7.36 -12.57 9.48
N LEU A 43 7.26 -13.41 8.45
CA LEU A 43 6.69 -13.04 7.15
C LEU A 43 5.21 -12.66 7.25
N ALA A 44 4.42 -13.42 8.02
CA ALA A 44 3.00 -13.12 8.25
C ALA A 44 2.81 -11.75 8.92
N GLY A 45 3.65 -11.41 9.90
CA GLY A 45 3.64 -10.08 10.53
C GLY A 45 3.95 -8.96 9.53
N LEU A 46 4.98 -9.14 8.70
CA LEU A 46 5.33 -8.18 7.65
C LEU A 46 4.21 -8.02 6.60
N GLN A 47 3.54 -9.11 6.24
CA GLN A 47 2.42 -9.07 5.30
C GLN A 47 1.25 -8.25 5.84
N GLY A 48 0.91 -8.40 7.13
CA GLY A 48 -0.13 -7.60 7.78
C GLY A 48 0.17 -6.10 7.75
N VAL A 49 1.41 -5.70 8.08
CA VAL A 49 1.83 -4.30 8.01
C VAL A 49 1.83 -3.77 6.58
N SER A 50 2.27 -4.57 5.61
CA SER A 50 2.30 -4.20 4.20
C SER A 50 0.91 -3.90 3.63
N VAL A 51 -0.08 -4.77 3.90
CA VAL A 51 -1.47 -4.56 3.49
C VAL A 51 -2.03 -3.29 4.11
N ARG A 52 -1.75 -3.06 5.40
CA ARG A 52 -2.19 -1.89 6.13
C ARG A 52 -1.64 -0.59 5.52
N ASN A 53 -0.34 -0.54 5.25
CA ASN A 53 0.31 0.61 4.64
C ASN A 53 -0.19 0.87 3.21
N ASN A 54 -0.43 -0.20 2.44
CA ASN A 54 -0.97 -0.09 1.08
C ASN A 54 -2.36 0.56 1.10
N HIS A 55 -3.22 0.15 2.04
CA HIS A 55 -4.55 0.73 2.20
C HIS A 55 -4.50 2.24 2.53
N SER A 56 -3.66 2.66 3.48
CA SER A 56 -3.44 4.09 3.78
C SER A 56 -2.96 4.88 2.55
N ALA A 57 -2.01 4.33 1.80
CA ALA A 57 -1.48 4.96 0.59
C ALA A 57 -2.55 5.09 -0.51
N TYR A 58 -3.40 4.06 -0.65
CA TYR A 58 -4.54 4.08 -1.56
C TYR A 58 -5.53 5.20 -1.19
N LEU A 59 -5.92 5.33 0.08
CA LEU A 59 -6.84 6.39 0.54
C LEU A 59 -6.26 7.79 0.29
N ARG A 60 -4.96 7.99 0.57
CA ARG A 60 -4.27 9.25 0.27
C ARG A 60 -4.28 9.58 -1.22
N THR A 61 -4.12 8.57 -2.07
CA THR A 61 -4.17 8.71 -3.54
C THR A 61 -5.58 9.12 -3.99
N GLN A 62 -6.63 8.49 -3.45
CA GLN A 62 -8.02 8.87 -3.71
C GLN A 62 -8.31 10.31 -3.28
N ALA A 63 -7.89 10.72 -2.07
CA ALA A 63 -8.06 12.08 -1.59
C ALA A 63 -7.35 13.11 -2.48
N THR A 64 -6.13 12.78 -2.95
CA THR A 64 -5.36 13.63 -3.86
C THR A 64 -6.09 13.79 -5.20
N HIS A 65 -6.57 12.68 -5.78
CA HIS A 65 -7.30 12.70 -7.05
C HIS A 65 -8.57 13.55 -6.96
N LEU A 66 -9.37 13.34 -5.91
CA LEU A 66 -10.60 14.11 -5.67
C LEU A 66 -10.32 15.61 -5.45
N ALA A 67 -9.21 15.96 -4.80
CA ALA A 67 -8.83 17.36 -4.60
C ALA A 67 -8.45 18.03 -5.93
N TYR A 68 -7.73 17.35 -6.82
CA TYR A 68 -7.40 17.89 -8.14
C TYR A 68 -8.62 17.96 -9.08
N GLU A 69 -9.53 17.00 -8.99
CA GLU A 69 -10.79 17.01 -9.75
C GLU A 69 -11.57 18.33 -9.55
N ILE A 70 -11.73 18.78 -8.30
CA ILE A 70 -12.45 20.03 -8.03
C ILE A 70 -11.63 21.27 -8.35
N VAL A 71 -10.30 21.21 -8.25
CA VAL A 71 -9.41 22.29 -8.72
C VAL A 71 -9.60 22.52 -10.21
N ASP A 72 -9.70 21.46 -10.99
CA ASP A 72 -9.89 21.57 -12.45
C ASP A 72 -11.30 22.08 -12.80
N ALA A 73 -12.34 21.66 -12.06
CA ALA A 73 -13.68 22.24 -12.20
C ALA A 73 -13.71 23.75 -11.88
N MET A 74 -13.02 24.18 -10.81
CA MET A 74 -12.89 25.60 -10.48
C MET A 74 -12.12 26.39 -11.55
N ARG A 75 -11.11 25.78 -12.18
CA ARG A 75 -10.37 26.39 -13.30
C ARG A 75 -11.26 26.58 -14.53
N ALA A 76 -12.09 25.58 -14.84
CA ALA A 76 -13.06 25.67 -15.92
C ALA A 76 -14.10 26.78 -15.67
N ASN A 77 -14.54 26.94 -14.42
CA ASN A 77 -15.53 27.92 -14.01
C ASN A 77 -14.92 29.09 -13.21
N ARG A 78 -13.77 29.62 -13.66
CA ARG A 78 -12.95 30.60 -12.94
C ARG A 78 -13.72 31.84 -12.46
N VAL A 79 -14.61 32.38 -13.30
CA VAL A 79 -15.43 33.56 -12.95
C VAL A 79 -16.34 33.27 -11.75
N VAL A 80 -16.96 32.09 -11.73
CA VAL A 80 -17.84 31.65 -10.62
C VAL A 80 -17.03 31.35 -9.37
N ALA A 81 -15.84 30.73 -9.52
CA ALA A 81 -14.92 30.49 -8.40
C ALA A 81 -14.47 31.81 -7.75
N GLN A 82 -14.04 32.78 -8.55
CA GLN A 82 -13.67 34.11 -8.05
C GLN A 82 -14.83 34.87 -7.41
N ALA A 83 -16.08 34.60 -7.82
CA ALA A 83 -17.28 35.14 -7.18
C ALA A 83 -17.66 34.42 -5.86
N GLY A 84 -17.02 33.30 -5.52
CA GLY A 84 -17.27 32.53 -4.29
C GLY A 84 -18.22 31.36 -4.45
N GLY A 85 -18.59 31.01 -5.68
CA GLY A 85 -19.50 29.90 -5.96
C GLY A 85 -18.94 28.51 -5.63
N TYR A 86 -17.68 28.41 -5.21
CA TYR A 86 -17.04 27.16 -4.76
C TYR A 86 -16.66 27.17 -3.28
N ASP A 87 -16.97 28.24 -2.53
CA ASP A 87 -16.68 28.30 -1.08
C ASP A 87 -17.53 27.26 -0.35
N LEU A 88 -16.89 26.39 0.43
CA LEU A 88 -17.58 25.26 1.03
C LEU A 88 -16.94 24.84 2.36
N ALA A 89 -17.72 24.84 3.43
CA ALA A 89 -17.27 24.40 4.74
C ALA A 89 -17.42 22.88 4.91
N TYR A 90 -16.74 22.33 5.92
CA TYR A 90 -16.94 20.96 6.35
C TYR A 90 -18.39 20.71 6.76
N SER A 91 -18.89 19.51 6.47
CA SER A 91 -20.21 19.02 6.90
C SER A 91 -21.39 19.90 6.48
N THR A 92 -21.14 20.85 5.57
CA THR A 92 -22.14 21.74 5.00
C THR A 92 -22.50 21.21 3.62
N ALA A 93 -23.80 21.15 3.34
CA ALA A 93 -24.29 20.80 2.01
C ALA A 93 -23.99 21.96 1.04
N PRO A 94 -23.53 21.67 -0.19
CA PRO A 94 -23.53 22.67 -1.25
C PRO A 94 -24.94 23.26 -1.44
N ALA A 95 -25.01 24.48 -1.96
CA ALA A 95 -26.29 25.05 -2.37
C ALA A 95 -26.89 24.25 -3.54
N THR A 96 -28.13 24.56 -3.92
CA THR A 96 -28.89 23.70 -4.85
C THR A 96 -28.93 24.20 -6.29
N ALA A 97 -28.44 25.41 -6.56
CA ALA A 97 -28.59 26.06 -7.87
C ALA A 97 -27.26 26.51 -8.48
N GLY A 98 -27.10 26.23 -9.77
CA GLY A 98 -25.94 26.63 -10.57
C GLY A 98 -24.97 25.48 -10.83
N VAL A 99 -24.21 25.59 -11.93
CA VAL A 99 -23.26 24.56 -12.38
C VAL A 99 -22.22 24.25 -11.32
N ALA A 100 -21.64 25.29 -10.70
CA ALA A 100 -20.66 25.12 -9.61
C ALA A 100 -21.21 24.32 -8.42
N GLN A 101 -22.48 24.50 -8.09
CA GLN A 101 -23.10 23.78 -6.98
C GLN A 101 -23.40 22.31 -7.33
N ALA A 102 -23.73 22.02 -8.58
CA ALA A 102 -23.83 20.65 -9.08
C ALA A 102 -22.46 19.95 -9.03
N ASP A 103 -21.38 20.64 -9.42
CA ASP A 103 -20.01 20.14 -9.31
C ASP A 103 -19.66 19.80 -7.86
N LEU A 104 -19.88 20.74 -6.92
CA LEU A 104 -19.63 20.54 -5.50
C LEU A 104 -20.44 19.39 -4.91
N THR A 105 -21.69 19.23 -5.32
CA THR A 105 -22.57 18.14 -4.84
C THR A 105 -22.06 16.79 -5.30
N GLY A 106 -21.75 16.66 -6.59
CA GLY A 106 -21.17 15.43 -7.14
C GLY A 106 -19.82 15.10 -6.53
N TRP A 107 -18.97 16.12 -6.36
CA TRP A 107 -17.67 15.97 -5.73
C TRP A 107 -17.77 15.54 -4.26
N ARG A 108 -18.66 16.18 -3.47
CA ARG A 108 -18.89 15.82 -2.06
C ARG A 108 -19.38 14.39 -1.90
N GLN A 109 -20.28 13.96 -2.78
CA GLN A 109 -20.74 12.57 -2.84
C GLN A 109 -19.56 11.63 -3.07
N ARG A 110 -18.73 11.86 -4.10
CA ARG A 110 -17.53 11.05 -4.36
C ARG A 110 -16.56 11.01 -3.19
N VAL A 111 -16.33 12.14 -2.51
CA VAL A 111 -15.52 12.20 -1.27
C VAL A 111 -16.11 11.28 -0.21
N SER A 112 -17.42 11.36 0.05
CA SER A 112 -18.08 10.54 1.08
C SER A 112 -18.16 9.05 0.73
N THR A 113 -18.22 8.69 -0.55
CA THR A 113 -18.32 7.29 -0.99
C THR A 113 -16.96 6.61 -1.09
N ASN A 114 -15.92 7.35 -1.51
CA ASN A 114 -14.60 6.78 -1.78
C ASN A 114 -13.69 6.82 -0.55
N LEU A 115 -13.97 7.68 0.42
CA LEU A 115 -13.16 7.85 1.62
C LEU A 115 -13.98 7.53 2.89
N PRO A 116 -13.43 6.74 3.83
CA PRO A 116 -14.09 6.46 5.11
C PRO A 116 -14.30 7.74 5.91
N VAL A 117 -15.56 8.04 6.26
CA VAL A 117 -15.93 9.29 6.96
C VAL A 117 -15.37 10.53 6.23
N GLY A 118 -15.37 10.46 4.89
CA GLY A 118 -14.81 11.49 4.02
C GLY A 118 -15.60 12.79 4.09
N ASP A 119 -14.91 13.90 4.26
CA ASP A 119 -15.49 15.24 4.20
C ASP A 119 -14.49 16.21 3.58
N SER A 120 -14.97 17.36 3.12
CA SER A 120 -14.12 18.28 2.37
C SER A 120 -14.49 19.75 2.60
N ARG A 121 -13.54 20.63 2.30
CA ARG A 121 -13.67 22.08 2.47
C ARG A 121 -12.93 22.79 1.34
N ILE A 122 -13.45 23.94 0.95
CA ILE A 122 -12.80 24.88 0.04
C ILE A 122 -12.87 26.24 0.71
N GLN A 123 -11.70 26.82 0.99
CA GLN A 123 -11.56 28.16 1.53
C GLN A 123 -10.89 29.05 0.50
N ARG A 124 -11.51 30.18 0.19
CA ARG A 124 -10.95 31.24 -0.62
C ARG A 124 -10.41 32.37 0.24
N VAL A 125 -9.21 32.85 -0.06
CA VAL A 125 -8.58 34.05 0.50
C VAL A 125 -8.03 34.87 -0.67
N GLY A 126 -8.74 35.95 -1.03
CA GLY A 126 -8.44 36.71 -2.25
C GLY A 126 -8.57 35.82 -3.49
N THR A 127 -7.48 35.66 -4.24
CA THR A 127 -7.40 34.78 -5.43
C THR A 127 -6.84 33.39 -5.12
N SER A 128 -6.49 33.10 -3.87
CA SER A 128 -5.98 31.79 -3.46
C SER A 128 -7.11 30.93 -2.90
N PHE A 129 -7.16 29.69 -3.37
CA PHE A 129 -8.12 28.67 -2.95
C PHE A 129 -7.37 27.53 -2.28
N THR A 130 -7.75 27.19 -1.06
CA THR A 130 -7.26 26.03 -0.31
C THR A 130 -8.35 24.98 -0.26
N ILE A 131 -8.07 23.83 -0.86
CA ILE A 131 -8.95 22.66 -0.88
C ILE A 131 -8.41 21.70 0.15
N SER A 132 -9.27 21.29 1.07
CA SER A 132 -8.95 20.34 2.14
C SER A 132 -9.89 19.13 2.04
N VAL A 133 -9.32 17.94 1.99
CA VAL A 133 -10.05 16.66 1.97
C VAL A 133 -9.61 15.85 3.19
N ARG A 134 -10.55 15.48 4.05
CA ARG A 134 -10.27 14.72 5.27
C ARG A 134 -10.97 13.36 5.26
N TRP A 135 -10.34 12.37 5.87
CA TRP A 135 -10.88 11.01 6.01
C TRP A 135 -10.36 10.34 7.28
N ASP A 136 -11.03 9.28 7.74
CA ASP A 136 -10.54 8.43 8.82
C ASP A 136 -9.62 7.33 8.28
N ASP A 137 -8.39 7.26 8.80
CA ASP A 137 -7.41 6.20 8.48
C ASP A 137 -7.06 5.33 9.70
N SER A 138 -7.98 5.23 10.66
CA SER A 138 -7.80 4.45 11.90
C SER A 138 -7.40 2.99 11.64
N ARG A 139 -7.82 2.44 10.50
CA ARG A 139 -7.46 1.09 10.03
C ARG A 139 -6.03 0.99 9.54
N GLY A 140 -5.41 2.06 9.08
CA GLY A 140 -4.16 2.07 8.32
C GLY A 140 -2.92 2.59 9.08
N ALA A 141 -3.01 3.71 9.80
CA ALA A 141 -1.83 4.23 10.50
C ALA A 141 -2.12 5.20 11.65
N ALA A 142 -3.15 6.03 11.53
CA ALA A 142 -3.45 7.13 12.45
C ALA A 142 -4.95 7.44 12.44
N GLY A 143 -5.44 8.34 13.31
CA GLY A 143 -6.84 8.79 13.27
C GLY A 143 -7.17 9.59 12.01
N PHE A 144 -7.90 10.69 12.14
CA PHE A 144 -8.23 11.54 10.98
C PHE A 144 -6.97 12.03 10.24
N GLN A 145 -6.99 11.87 8.92
CA GLN A 145 -6.00 12.40 7.98
C GLN A 145 -6.62 13.53 7.18
N GLU A 146 -5.78 14.45 6.71
CA GLU A 146 -6.19 15.57 5.87
C GLU A 146 -5.16 15.78 4.76
N PHE A 147 -5.66 15.97 3.54
CA PHE A 147 -4.88 16.38 2.38
C PHE A 147 -5.29 17.79 1.98
N ASN A 148 -4.29 18.67 1.82
CA ASN A 148 -4.49 20.07 1.48
C ASN A 148 -3.78 20.40 0.17
N VAL A 149 -4.48 21.07 -0.74
CA VAL A 149 -3.90 21.64 -1.96
C VAL A 149 -4.31 23.10 -2.08
N ALA A 150 -3.35 23.95 -2.40
CA ALA A 150 -3.59 25.37 -2.65
C ALA A 150 -3.40 25.67 -4.14
N THR A 151 -4.32 26.43 -4.73
CA THR A 151 -4.21 26.94 -6.10
C THR A 151 -4.52 28.42 -6.13
N GLN A 152 -3.94 29.14 -7.09
CA GLN A 152 -4.33 30.50 -7.41
C GLN A 152 -5.18 30.49 -8.68
N LEU A 153 -6.31 31.20 -8.62
CA LEU A 153 -7.25 31.39 -9.73
C LEU A 153 -7.52 32.88 -9.90
#